data_AF-A0A554JB31-F1
#
_entry.id   AF-A0A554JB31-F1
#
_cell.length_a   1.000
_cell.length_b   1.000
_cell.length_c   1.000
_cell.angle_alpha   90.00
_cell.angle_beta   90.00
_cell.angle_gamma   90.00
#
_symmetry.space_group_name_H-M   'P 1'
#
loop_
_entity.id
_entity.type
_entity.pdbx_description
1 polymer ?
#
loop_
_entity_poly.entity_id
_entity_poly.type
_entity_poly.pdbx_seq_one_letter_code
_entity_poly.pdbx_strand_id
1 'polypeptide(L)' 'MLDIKYIRENSDLIKKTVADKKGKVNIDRLLEVDEQRRKLRTEIENLNQEKNIAAKEKDVERGKLVKENLVS' A
#
# COMPACT_ATOMS: atom_id res chain seq x y z
N MET A 1 -10.36 -10.87 14.39
CA MET A 1 -9.67 -10.57 13.12
C MET A 1 -8.18 -10.66 13.39
N LEU A 2 -7.40 -11.38 12.57
CA LEU A 2 -5.94 -11.42 12.71
C LEU A 2 -5.33 -10.13 12.16
N ASP A 3 -4.31 -9.61 12.82
CA ASP A 3 -3.59 -8.41 12.36
C ASP A 3 -2.76 -8.74 11.11
N ILE A 4 -2.88 -7.91 10.07
CA ILE A 4 -2.10 -8.04 8.83
C ILE A 4 -0.58 -7.91 9.07
N LYS A 5 -0.17 -7.18 10.10
CA LYS A 5 1.24 -7.12 10.52
C LYS A 5 1.71 -8.48 11.03
N TYR A 6 0.91 -9.12 11.90
CA TYR A 6 1.21 -10.45 12.40
C TYR A 6 1.27 -11.50 11.28
N ILE A 7 0.34 -11.42 10.31
CA ILE A 7 0.33 -12.30 9.14
C ILE A 7 1.59 -12.12 8.28
N ARG A 8 2.11 -10.90 8.14
CA ARG A 8 3.38 -10.65 7.43
C ARG A 8 4.57 -11.24 8.15
N GLU A 9 4.70 -10.95 9.44
CA GLU A 9 5.83 -11.38 10.25
C GLU A 9 5.88 -12.91 10.43
N ASN A 10 4.73 -13.57 10.31
CA ASN A 10 4.58 -15.01 10.56
C ASN A 10 3.94 -15.75 9.37
N SER A 11 4.18 -15.30 8.14
CA SER A 11 3.48 -15.79 6.94
C SER A 11 3.53 -17.31 6.78
N ASP A 12 4.68 -17.94 7.03
CA ASP A 12 4.85 -19.39 6.96
C ASP A 12 4.05 -20.14 8.03
N LEU A 13 4.01 -19.63 9.26
CA LEU A 13 3.19 -20.19 10.34
C LEU A 13 1.70 -20.10 10.01
N ILE A 14 1.27 -18.96 9.46
CA ILE A 14 -0.12 -18.75 9.06
C ILE A 14 -0.51 -19.68 7.92
N LYS A 15 0.34 -19.84 6.90
CA LYS A 15 0.11 -20.79 5.80
C LYS A 15 -0.10 -22.21 6.30
N LYS A 16 0.76 -22.69 7.20
CA LYS A 16 0.62 -24.01 7.84
C LYS A 16 -0.69 -24.11 8.63
N THR A 17 -0.97 -23.13 9.48
CA THR A 17 -2.19 -23.10 10.31
C THR A 17 -3.47 -23.12 9.46
N VAL A 18 -3.48 -22.41 8.32
CA VAL A 18 -4.61 -22.41 7.38
C VAL A 18 -4.77 -23.79 6.72
N ALA A 19 -3.68 -24.41 6.29
CA ALA A 19 -3.69 -25.76 5.72
C ALA A 19 -4.19 -26.81 6.73
N ASP A 20 -3.68 -26.78 7.96
CA ASP A 20 -4.06 -27.69 9.05
C ASP A 20 -5.55 -27.57 9.40
N LYS A 21 -6.09 -26.35 9.33
CA LYS A 21 -7.51 -26.06 9.55
C LYS A 21 -8.39 -26.31 8.31
N LYS A 22 -7.84 -26.88 7.23
CA LYS A 22 -8.52 -27.08 5.93
C LYS A 22 -9.13 -25.79 5.36
N GLY A 23 -8.53 -24.64 5.69
CA GLY A 23 -8.93 -23.34 5.19
C GLY A 23 -8.53 -23.17 3.72
N LYS A 24 -9.37 -22.49 2.94
CA LYS A 24 -9.13 -22.17 1.52
C LYS A 24 -8.70 -20.71 1.32
N VAL A 25 -7.74 -20.24 2.11
CA VAL A 25 -7.25 -18.86 2.01
C VAL A 25 -5.86 -18.84 1.37
N ASN A 26 -5.73 -18.08 0.29
CA ASN A 26 -4.44 -17.86 -0.35
C ASN A 26 -3.69 -16.72 0.37
N ILE A 27 -2.78 -17.08 1.28
CA ILE A 27 -1.99 -16.13 2.06
C ILE A 27 -1.00 -15.36 1.17
N ASP A 28 -0.45 -15.97 0.13
CA ASP A 28 0.44 -15.29 -0.80
C ASP A 28 -0.27 -14.16 -1.54
N ARG A 29 -1.48 -14.43 -2.06
CA ARG A 29 -2.28 -13.40 -2.71
C ARG A 29 -2.69 -12.29 -1.75
N LEU A 30 -3.01 -12.63 -0.50
CA LEU A 30 -3.31 -11.64 0.54
C LEU A 30 -2.12 -10.69 0.77
N LEU A 31 -0.92 -11.24 0.90
CA LEU A 31 0.31 -10.48 1.13
C LEU A 31 0.70 -9.63 -0.08
N GLU A 32 0.49 -10.14 -1.29
CA GLU A 32 0.71 -9.40 -2.54
C GLU A 32 -0.18 -8.15 -2.61
N VAL A 33 -1.48 -8.30 -2.35
CA VAL A 33 -2.42 -7.15 -2.35
C VAL A 33 -2.08 -6.17 -1.22
N ASP A 34 -1.68 -6.65 -0.04
CA ASP A 34 -1.22 -5.78 1.04
C ASP A 34 0.04 -4.99 0.65
N GLU A 35 0.99 -5.60 -0.05
CA GLU A 35 2.17 -4.93 -0.58
C GLU A 35 1.80 -3.84 -1.60
N GLN A 36 0.95 -4.16 -2.57
CA GLN A 36 0.46 -3.19 -3.56
C GLN A 36 -0.23 -1.99 -2.88
N ARG A 37 -1.10 -2.27 -1.91
CA ARG A 37 -1.78 -1.23 -1.12
C ARG A 37 -0.78 -0.34 -0.38
N ARG A 38 0.27 -0.92 0.22
CA ARG A 38 1.30 -0.14 0.93
C ARG A 38 2.10 0.73 -0.02
N LYS A 39 2.50 0.21 -1.19
CA LYS A 39 3.19 0.98 -2.24
C LYS A 39 2.35 2.18 -2.70
N LEU A 40 1.08 1.94 -3.04
CA LEU A 40 0.17 3.01 -3.48
C LEU A 40 -0.04 4.07 -2.38
N ARG A 41 -0.14 3.66 -1.11
CA ARG A 41 -0.24 4.61 0.00
C ARG A 41 0.99 5.52 0.08
N THR A 42 2.19 4.94 0.02
CA THR A 42 3.44 5.71 0.04
C THR A 42 3.53 6.64 -1.16
N GLU A 43 3.12 6.19 -2.34
CA GLU A 43 3.09 7.03 -3.54
C GLU A 43 2.13 8.22 -3.39
N ILE A 44 0.92 8.00 -2.87
CA ILE A 44 -0.03 9.07 -2.58
C ILE A 44 0.52 10.07 -1.55
N GLU A 45 1.19 9.58 -0.51
CA GLU A 45 1.83 10.43 0.50
C GLU A 45 2.94 11.30 -0.12
N ASN A 46 3.79 10.71 -0.97
CA ASN A 46 4.83 11.41 -1.70
C ASN A 46 4.25 12.47 -2.64
N LEU A 47 3.23 12.13 -3.44
CA LEU A 47 2.56 13.09 -4.33
C LEU A 47 1.92 14.24 -3.54
N ASN A 48 1.31 13.96 -2.39
CA ASN A 48 0.78 15.02 -1.54
C ASN A 48 1.87 15.94 -0.98
N GLN A 49 3.03 15.37 -0.60
CA GLN A 49 4.19 16.14 -0.17
C GLN A 49 4.72 17.01 -1.31
N GLU A 50 4.88 16.47 -2.51
CA GLU A 50 5.33 17.22 -3.69
C GLU A 50 4.37 18.36 -4.04
N LYS A 51 3.06 18.11 -4.00
CA LYS A 51 2.04 19.15 -4.20
C LYS A 51 2.19 20.30 -3.20
N ASN A 52 2.44 19.98 -1.93
CA ASN A 52 2.63 20.99 -0.89
C ASN A 52 3.93 21.80 -1.09
N ILE A 53 4.99 21.16 -1.58
CA ILE A 53 6.25 21.84 -1.93
C ILE A 53 6.01 22.80 -3.12
N ALA A 54 5.39 22.33 -4.20
CA ALA A 54 5.08 23.16 -5.36
C ALA A 54 4.21 24.38 -4.99
N ALA A 55 3.24 24.19 -4.09
CA ALA A 55 2.43 25.29 -3.57
C ALA A 55 3.24 26.34 -2.78
N LYS A 56 4.22 25.90 -1.98
CA LYS A 56 5.13 26.80 -1.26
C LYS A 56 6.05 27.56 -2.21
N GLU A 57 6.52 26.90 -3.26
CA GLU A 57 7.42 27.48 -4.27
C GLU A 57 6.68 28.32 -5.32
N LYS A 58 5.33 28.34 -5.28
CA LYS A 58 4.45 28.96 -6.30
C LYS A 58 4.70 28.39 -7.71
N ASP A 59 5.14 27.14 -7.80
CA ASP A 59 5.33 26.43 -9.06
C ASP A 59 3.99 25.84 -9.55
N VAL A 60 3.34 26.61 -10.43
CA VAL A 60 2.00 26.30 -10.96
C VAL A 60 2.02 25.09 -11.89
N GLU A 61 3.09 24.91 -12.68
CA GLU A 61 3.19 23.81 -13.64
C GLU A 61 3.41 22.48 -12.92
N ARG A 62 4.32 22.46 -11.94
CA ARG A 62 4.53 21.28 -11.10
C ARG A 62 3.30 20.92 -10.28
N GLY A 63 2.58 21.92 -9.77
CA GLY A 63 1.32 21.70 -9.04
C GLY A 63 0.21 21.05 -9.88
N LYS A 64 0.13 21.37 -11.18
CA LYS A 64 -0.84 20.74 -12.11
C LYS A 64 -0.48 19.28 -12.40
N LEU A 65 0.79 19.01 -12.72
CA LEU A 65 1.30 17.65 -12.99
C LEU A 65 1.04 16.69 -11.83
N VAL A 66 1.34 17.11 -10.60
CA VAL A 66 1.11 16.29 -9.40
C VAL A 66 -0.39 16.01 -9.18
N LYS A 67 -1.26 16.97 -9.52
CA LYS A 67 -2.71 16.81 -9.39
C LYS A 67 -3.27 15.81 -10.42
N GLU A 68 -2.73 15.79 -11.63
CA GLU A 68 -3.11 14.82 -12.68
C GLU A 68 -2.71 13.39 -12.28
N ASN A 69 -1.51 13.23 -11.70
CA ASN A 69 -1.02 11.94 -11.19
C ASN A 69 -1.80 11.43 -9.95
N LEU A 70 -2.45 12.32 -9.18
CA LEU A 70 -3.29 11.93 -8.03
C LEU A 70 -4.70 11.47 -8.40
N VAL A 71 -5.18 11.81 -9.61
CA VAL A 71 -6.56 11.55 -10.08
C VAL A 71 -6.61 10.38 -11.07
N SER A 72 -5.44 9.95 -11.58
CA SER A 72 -5.27 8.77 -12.45
C SER A 72 -5.22 7.48 -11.64
#